data_AF-A0A932BGV0-F1
#
_entry.id   AF-A0A932BGV0-F1
#
_cell.length_a   1.000
_cell.length_b   1.000
_cell.length_c   1.000
_cell.angle_alpha   90.00
_cell.angle_beta   90.00
_cell.angle_gamma   90.00
#
_symmetry.space_group_name_H-M   'P 1'
#
loop_
_entity.id
_entity.type
_entity.pdbx_description
1 polymer ?
#
loop_
_entity_poly.entity_id
_entity_poly.type
_entity_poly.pdbx_seq_one_letter_code
_entity_poly.pdbx_strand_id
1 'polypeptide(L)'
;MSASAETAAPLKLDAPFYTDEELDRLYESDPVAALRISREQAILRRQLAAQVPEGAVLPTEAQARAVLEEARHILLRDGGDLEFIGFEANALVVRLKGACAGCPRSALDLKQVVEALVRKRYPAVRQVKNIY
;
A
#
# COMPACT_ATOMS: atom_id res chain seq x y z
N MET A 1 -34.07 -16.60 -7.63
CA MET A 1 -33.82 -16.64 -6.18
C MET A 1 -32.33 -16.89 -6.02
N SER A 2 -31.48 -15.88 -6.20
CA SER A 2 -31.20 -14.75 -5.29
C SER A 2 -30.29 -15.16 -4.13
N ALA A 3 -29.00 -14.87 -4.31
CA ALA A 3 -28.00 -14.44 -3.32
C ALA A 3 -26.84 -13.87 -4.18
N SER A 4 -26.73 -12.57 -4.49
CA SER A 4 -26.38 -11.42 -3.62
C SER A 4 -25.28 -11.82 -2.63
N ALA A 5 -23.99 -11.64 -2.93
CA ALA A 5 -23.16 -10.43 -3.03
C ALA A 5 -22.19 -10.37 -1.82
N GLU A 6 -21.12 -9.56 -1.94
CA GLU A 6 -20.13 -9.17 -0.92
C GLU A 6 -18.80 -9.95 -0.97
N THR A 7 -17.87 -9.58 -1.85
CA THR A 7 -16.83 -8.53 -1.69
C THR A 7 -15.66 -8.98 -0.80
N ALA A 8 -14.62 -9.48 -1.45
CA ALA A 8 -13.25 -9.28 -0.98
C ALA A 8 -12.35 -9.08 -2.22
N ALA A 9 -12.43 -7.88 -2.79
CA ALA A 9 -11.49 -7.43 -3.81
C ALA A 9 -10.07 -7.47 -3.20
N PRO A 10 -9.11 -8.17 -3.82
CA PRO A 10 -7.78 -8.30 -3.24
C PRO A 10 -7.08 -6.95 -3.31
N LEU A 11 -6.38 -6.64 -2.21
CA LEU A 11 -5.53 -5.49 -1.95
C LEU A 11 -5.09 -4.70 -3.22
N LYS A 12 -5.89 -3.71 -3.62
CA LYS A 12 -5.45 -2.71 -4.60
C LYS A 12 -4.50 -1.74 -3.88
N LEU A 13 -3.20 -1.96 -4.07
CA LEU A 13 -2.25 -0.85 -4.07
C LEU A 13 -1.87 -0.58 -5.52
N ASP A 14 -2.46 0.49 -6.06
CA ASP A 14 -1.87 1.43 -7.01
C ASP A 14 -0.91 0.86 -8.07
N ALA A 15 -1.25 -0.30 -8.61
CA ALA A 15 -0.61 -0.86 -9.77
C ALA A 15 -1.71 -1.41 -10.68
N PRO A 16 -1.75 -1.00 -11.97
CA PRO A 16 -2.82 -1.34 -12.91
C PRO A 16 -2.67 -2.78 -13.41
N PHE A 17 -2.52 -3.73 -12.49
CA PHE A 17 -2.31 -5.12 -12.81
C PHE A 17 -3.65 -5.87 -12.72
N TYR A 18 -4.10 -6.40 -13.85
CA TYR A 18 -5.12 -7.43 -13.92
C TYR A 18 -4.57 -8.71 -13.27
N THR A 19 -5.42 -9.38 -12.49
CA THR A 19 -5.17 -10.73 -11.97
C THR A 19 -5.23 -11.77 -13.09
N ASP A 20 -4.68 -12.97 -12.87
CA ASP A 20 -4.76 -14.08 -13.84
C ASP A 20 -6.21 -14.34 -14.27
N GLU A 21 -7.14 -14.42 -13.32
CA GLU A 21 -8.58 -14.63 -13.60
C GLU A 21 -9.26 -13.47 -14.34
N GLU A 22 -8.79 -12.24 -14.18
CA GLU A 22 -9.28 -11.11 -14.99
C GLU A 22 -8.69 -11.15 -16.40
N LEU A 23 -7.45 -11.63 -16.53
CA LEU A 23 -6.76 -11.78 -17.81
C LEU A 23 -7.36 -12.91 -18.65
N ASP A 24 -7.72 -14.04 -18.02
CA ASP A 24 -8.35 -15.18 -18.68
C ASP A 24 -9.73 -14.81 -19.22
N ARG A 25 -10.56 -14.13 -18.41
CA ARG A 25 -11.85 -13.58 -18.86
C ARG A 25 -11.70 -12.57 -20.00
N LEU A 26 -10.61 -11.80 -19.99
CA LEU A 26 -10.31 -10.88 -21.08
C LEU A 26 -9.84 -11.64 -22.32
N TYR A 27 -9.08 -12.72 -22.17
CA TYR A 27 -8.59 -13.54 -23.29
C TYR A 27 -9.75 -14.19 -24.05
N GLU A 28 -10.81 -14.58 -23.34
CA GLU A 28 -12.04 -15.12 -23.93
C GLU A 28 -12.85 -14.09 -24.71
N SER A 29 -12.83 -12.81 -24.30
CA SER A 29 -13.64 -11.73 -24.90
C SER A 29 -12.90 -10.89 -25.94
N ASP A 30 -11.61 -10.62 -25.71
CA ASP A 30 -10.71 -9.89 -26.59
C ASP A 30 -9.26 -10.39 -26.41
N PRO A 31 -8.84 -11.41 -27.19
CA PRO A 31 -7.51 -12.01 -27.06
C PRO A 31 -6.38 -11.03 -27.41
N VAL A 32 -6.64 -10.00 -28.22
CA VAL A 32 -5.63 -9.00 -28.60
C VAL A 32 -5.43 -8.00 -27.46
N ALA A 33 -6.52 -7.55 -26.82
CA ALA A 33 -6.44 -6.71 -25.63
C ALA A 33 -5.75 -7.45 -24.48
N ALA A 34 -6.09 -8.71 -24.26
CA ALA A 34 -5.45 -9.55 -23.23
C ALA A 34 -3.93 -9.68 -23.46
N LEU A 35 -3.48 -9.95 -24.69
CA LEU A 35 -2.05 -10.06 -25.00
C LEU A 35 -1.32 -8.72 -24.81
N ARG A 36 -1.93 -7.61 -25.22
CA ARG A 36 -1.38 -6.26 -25.01
C ARG A 36 -1.22 -5.96 -23.52
N ILE A 37 -2.27 -6.18 -22.74
CA ILE A 37 -2.27 -5.95 -21.30
C ILE A 37 -1.26 -6.85 -20.60
N SER A 38 -1.22 -8.15 -20.91
CA SER A 38 -0.23 -9.09 -20.37
C SER A 38 1.21 -8.62 -20.60
N ARG A 39 1.52 -8.18 -21.82
CA ARG A 39 2.86 -7.65 -22.16
C ARG A 39 3.18 -6.37 -21.39
N GLU A 40 2.23 -5.46 -21.29
CA GLU A 40 2.37 -4.19 -20.57
C GLU A 40 2.58 -4.41 -19.06
N GLN A 41 1.82 -5.34 -18.47
CA GLN A 41 1.96 -5.74 -17.08
C GLN A 41 3.32 -6.40 -16.81
N ALA A 42 3.86 -7.19 -17.72
CA ALA A 42 5.18 -7.80 -17.57
C ALA A 42 6.32 -6.75 -17.57
N ILE A 43 6.22 -5.72 -18.41
CA ILE A 43 7.18 -4.62 -18.46
C ILE A 43 7.13 -3.80 -17.17
N LEU A 44 5.93 -3.40 -16.74
CA LEU A 44 5.72 -2.64 -15.51
C LEU A 44 6.18 -3.45 -14.28
N ARG A 45 5.91 -4.76 -14.23
CA ARG A 45 6.43 -5.63 -13.15
C ARG A 45 7.95 -5.63 -13.10
N ARG A 46 8.64 -5.73 -14.23
CA ARG A 46 10.11 -5.64 -14.29
C ARG A 46 10.62 -4.28 -13.81
N GLN A 47 10.00 -3.20 -14.25
CA GLN A 47 10.38 -1.84 -13.84
C GLN A 47 10.14 -1.59 -12.35
N LEU A 48 9.05 -2.12 -11.79
CA LEU A 48 8.72 -2.00 -10.37
C LEU A 48 9.60 -2.92 -9.50
N ALA A 49 9.89 -4.13 -9.96
CA ALA A 49 10.82 -5.03 -9.30
C ALA A 49 12.25 -4.46 -9.26
N ALA A 50 12.69 -3.77 -10.32
CA ALA A 50 13.98 -3.08 -10.33
C ALA A 50 14.08 -1.91 -9.32
N GLN A 51 12.95 -1.37 -8.85
CA GLN A 51 12.92 -0.30 -7.85
C GLN A 51 12.99 -0.79 -6.41
N VAL A 52 12.82 -2.09 -6.15
CA VAL A 52 12.95 -2.68 -4.82
C VAL A 52 14.24 -3.51 -4.81
N PRO A 53 15.27 -3.14 -4.03
CA PRO A 53 16.51 -3.90 -4.00
C PRO A 53 16.23 -5.35 -3.60
N GLU A 54 16.76 -6.31 -4.36
CA GLU A 54 16.72 -7.73 -4.01
C GLU A 54 17.38 -7.90 -2.63
N GLY A 55 16.62 -8.37 -1.64
CA GLY A 55 17.06 -8.45 -0.24
C GLY A 55 16.56 -7.33 0.67
N ALA A 56 15.62 -6.48 0.23
CA ALA A 56 14.96 -5.52 1.12
C ALA A 56 14.26 -6.23 2.29
N VAL A 57 14.81 -6.10 3.49
CA VAL A 57 14.26 -6.69 4.72
C VAL A 57 13.30 -5.70 5.37
N LEU A 58 12.19 -6.21 5.91
CA LEU A 58 11.27 -5.40 6.72
C LEU A 58 11.99 -4.89 7.98
N PRO A 59 11.74 -3.64 8.41
CA PRO A 59 12.33 -3.11 9.63
C PRO A 59 11.82 -3.90 10.85
N THR A 60 12.67 -4.02 11.87
CA THR A 60 12.23 -4.52 13.18
C THR A 60 11.27 -3.52 13.83
N GLU A 61 10.53 -3.96 14.84
CA GLU A 61 9.62 -3.08 15.59
C GLU A 61 10.34 -1.83 16.14
N ALA A 62 11.55 -2.00 16.70
CA ALA A 62 12.34 -0.88 17.22
C ALA A 62 12.72 0.12 16.11
N GLN A 63 13.12 -0.39 14.95
CA GLN A 63 13.44 0.43 13.77
C GLN A 63 12.21 1.16 13.22
N ALA A 64 11.07 0.47 13.17
CA ALA A 64 9.80 1.04 12.75
C ALA A 64 9.37 2.18 13.67
N ARG A 65 9.42 1.96 14.99
CA ARG A 65 9.12 2.98 16.01
C ARG A 65 10.04 4.19 15.88
N ALA A 66 11.34 4.00 15.66
CA ALA A 66 12.28 5.12 15.50
C ALA A 66 11.92 6.01 14.29
N VAL A 67 11.59 5.40 13.15
CA VAL A 67 11.17 6.15 11.95
C VAL A 67 9.80 6.80 12.13
N LEU A 68 8.89 6.11 12.83
CA LEU A 68 7.57 6.64 13.14
C LEU A 68 7.62 7.82 14.12
N GLU A 69 8.60 7.89 15.00
CA GLU A 69 8.81 9.07 15.85
C GLU A 69 9.18 10.30 15.00
N GLU A 70 10.01 10.16 13.96
CA GLU A 70 10.26 11.27 13.02
C GLU A 70 8.96 11.75 12.35
N ALA A 71 8.12 10.80 11.91
CA ALA A 71 6.81 11.12 11.35
C ALA A 71 5.88 11.77 12.39
N ARG A 72 5.92 11.32 13.64
CA ARG A 72 5.14 11.85 14.75
C ARG A 72 5.46 13.31 15.04
N HIS A 73 6.74 13.68 15.02
CA HIS A 73 7.17 15.08 15.18
C HIS A 73 6.59 16.00 14.09
N ILE A 74 6.47 15.50 12.85
CA ILE A 74 5.84 16.24 11.75
C ILE A 74 4.34 16.34 12.01
N LEU A 75 3.69 15.23 12.35
CA LEU A 75 2.24 15.14 12.59
C LEU A 75 1.77 16.00 13.76
N LEU A 76 2.55 16.07 14.84
CA LEU A 76 2.24 16.90 16.00
C LEU A 76 2.13 18.39 15.64
N ARG A 77 2.89 18.85 14.64
CA ARG A 77 2.77 20.23 14.13
C ARG A 77 1.45 20.47 13.41
N ASP A 78 0.91 19.45 12.76
CA ASP A 78 -0.39 19.45 12.09
C ASP A 78 -1.57 19.10 13.03
N GLY A 79 -1.31 18.92 14.33
CA GLY A 79 -2.34 18.55 15.32
C GLY A 79 -2.76 17.07 15.26
N GLY A 80 -1.94 16.24 14.64
CA GLY A 80 -2.09 14.79 14.53
C GLY A 80 -1.19 14.02 15.48
N ASP A 81 -1.51 12.74 15.68
CA ASP A 81 -0.63 11.78 16.32
C ASP A 81 -0.73 10.43 15.60
N LEU A 82 0.21 9.51 15.83
CA LEU A 82 0.14 8.15 15.34
C LEU A 82 0.65 7.14 16.36
N GLU A 83 0.20 5.90 16.22
CA GLU A 83 0.60 4.77 17.03
C GLU A 83 0.97 3.60 16.14
N PHE A 84 2.12 2.98 16.42
CA PHE A 84 2.52 1.73 15.78
C PHE A 84 1.72 0.56 16.34
N ILE A 85 1.15 -0.27 15.46
CA ILE A 85 0.37 -1.45 15.84
C ILE A 85 1.14 -2.73 15.52
N GLY A 86 1.74 -2.82 14.33
CA GLY A 86 2.44 -4.03 13.91
C GLY A 86 2.77 -4.05 12.42
N PHE A 87 3.14 -5.24 11.93
CA PHE A 87 3.38 -5.52 10.52
C PHE A 87 2.46 -6.62 10.02
N GLU A 88 1.88 -6.43 8.85
CA GLU A 88 1.08 -7.43 8.13
C GLU A 88 1.71 -7.71 6.77
N ALA A 89 2.37 -8.87 6.62
CA ALA A 89 3.14 -9.23 5.44
C ALA A 89 4.13 -8.12 5.06
N ASN A 90 3.82 -7.31 4.05
CA ASN A 90 4.67 -6.20 3.59
C ASN A 90 4.07 -4.81 3.90
N ALA A 91 3.05 -4.76 4.75
CA ALA A 91 2.35 -3.54 5.14
C ALA A 91 2.63 -3.18 6.61
N LEU A 92 2.94 -1.92 6.86
CA LEU A 92 3.05 -1.35 8.20
C LEU A 92 1.67 -0.95 8.70
N VAL A 93 1.23 -1.47 9.85
CA VAL A 93 -0.06 -1.13 10.45
C VAL A 93 0.13 -0.06 11.51
N VAL A 94 -0.56 1.06 11.33
CA VAL A 94 -0.57 2.18 12.27
C VAL A 94 -1.99 2.58 12.62
N ARG A 95 -2.15 3.29 13.73
CA ARG A 95 -3.38 3.98 14.10
C ARG A 95 -3.11 5.47 14.13
N LEU A 96 -3.74 6.22 13.24
CA LEU A 96 -3.71 7.69 13.25
C LEU A 96 -4.66 8.22 14.32
N LYS A 97 -4.24 9.26 15.06
CA LYS A 97 -4.96 9.90 16.16
C LYS A 97 -4.98 11.43 15.96
N GLY A 98 -5.82 12.11 16.74
CA GLY A 98 -5.91 13.59 16.75
C GLY A 98 -6.79 14.17 15.64
N ALA A 99 -6.47 15.37 15.17
CA ALA A 99 -7.20 16.06 14.10
C ALA A 99 -7.29 15.23 12.80
N CYS A 100 -6.34 14.30 12.64
CA CYS A 100 -6.18 13.41 11.49
C CYS A 100 -7.15 12.22 11.48
N ALA A 101 -7.78 11.89 12.62
CA ALA A 101 -8.77 10.81 12.70
C ALA A 101 -10.17 11.24 12.20
N GLY A 102 -10.47 12.55 12.21
CA GLY A 102 -11.82 13.08 11.91
C GLY A 102 -12.02 13.63 10.50
N CYS A 103 -10.95 13.87 9.73
CA CYS A 103 -11.04 14.43 8.39
C CYS A 103 -10.58 13.41 7.32
N PRO A 104 -11.48 12.89 6.46
CA PRO A 104 -11.13 11.87 5.47
C PRO A 104 -10.10 12.35 4.44
N ARG A 105 -10.03 13.66 4.20
CA ARG A 105 -9.05 14.25 3.28
C ARG A 105 -7.64 14.26 3.88
N SER A 106 -7.52 14.74 5.12
CA SER A 106 -6.23 14.81 5.83
C SER A 106 -5.67 13.43 6.18
N ALA A 107 -6.53 12.44 6.46
CA ALA A 107 -6.10 11.07 6.73
C ALA A 107 -5.40 10.44 5.51
N LEU A 108 -5.88 10.72 4.28
CA LEU A 108 -5.30 10.20 3.05
C LEU A 108 -3.93 10.80 2.75
N ASP A 109 -3.79 12.12 2.88
CA ASP A 109 -2.52 12.83 2.65
C ASP A 109 -1.45 12.40 3.68
N LEU A 110 -1.83 12.26 4.95
CA LEU A 110 -0.90 11.88 6.01
C LEU A 110 -0.43 10.43 5.92
N LYS A 111 -1.33 9.51 5.56
CA LYS A 111 -0.96 8.13 5.26
C LYS A 111 0.13 8.08 4.17
N GLN A 112 -0.02 8.89 3.11
CA GLN A 112 0.97 8.97 2.04
C GLN A 112 2.31 9.55 2.52
N VAL A 113 2.29 10.57 3.38
CA VAL A 113 3.52 11.13 3.98
C VAL A 113 4.26 10.10 4.82
N VAL A 114 3.56 9.39 5.71
CA VAL A 114 4.15 8.33 6.54
C VAL A 114 4.70 7.20 5.68
N GLU A 115 3.94 6.78 4.67
CA GLU A 115 4.36 5.73 3.74
C GLU A 115 5.61 6.14 2.96
N ALA A 116 5.67 7.37 2.43
CA ALA A 116 6.84 7.87 1.72
C ALA A 116 8.09 7.93 2.62
N LEU A 117 7.93 8.37 3.87
CA LEU A 117 9.03 8.47 4.84
C LEU A 117 9.56 7.09 5.21
N VAL A 118 8.67 6.13 5.49
CA VAL A 118 9.05 4.75 5.81
C VAL A 118 9.69 4.08 4.60
N ARG A 119 9.13 4.21 3.39
CA ARG A 119 9.68 3.63 2.15
C ARG A 119 11.06 4.17 1.80
N LYS A 120 11.33 5.45 2.11
CA LYS A 120 12.64 6.06 1.91
C LYS A 120 13.74 5.40 2.76
N ARG A 121 13.40 4.97 3.98
CA ARG A 121 14.32 4.31 4.91
C ARG A 121 14.36 2.79 4.72
N TYR A 122 13.18 2.22 4.46
CA TYR A 122 12.91 0.79 4.37
C TYR A 122 12.08 0.49 3.12
N PRO A 123 12.72 0.31 1.96
CA PRO A 123 12.03 0.04 0.70
C PRO A 123 11.28 -1.31 0.67
N ALA A 124 11.50 -2.17 1.67
CA ALA A 124 10.78 -3.42 1.87
C ALA A 124 9.30 -3.21 2.22
N VAL A 125 8.98 -2.08 2.88
CA VAL A 125 7.60 -1.74 3.26
C VAL A 125 6.86 -1.29 2.00
N ARG A 126 5.85 -2.03 1.57
CA ARG A 126 5.09 -1.73 0.34
C ARG A 126 3.89 -0.83 0.58
N GLN A 127 3.34 -0.85 1.79
CA GLN A 127 2.13 -0.11 2.14
C GLN A 127 2.15 0.31 3.61
N VAL A 128 1.48 1.41 3.94
CA VAL A 128 1.00 1.69 5.30
C VAL A 128 -0.52 1.47 5.37
N LYS A 129 -1.01 0.71 6.35
CA LYS A 129 -2.45 0.56 6.65
C LYS A 129 -2.77 1.38 7.89
N ASN A 130 -3.86 2.15 7.82
CA ASN A 130 -4.40 2.83 8.98
C ASN A 130 -5.60 2.05 9.52
N ILE A 131 -5.58 1.72 10.80
CA ILE A 131 -6.76 1.21 11.51
C ILE A 131 -7.40 2.36 12.30
N TYR A 132 -8.71 2.57 12.09
CA TYR A 132 -9.50 3.61 12.75
C TYR A 132 -10.10 3.05 14.05
#